data_AF-A0A538E051-F1
#
_entry.id   AF-A0A538E051-F1
#
_cell.length_a   1.000
_cell.length_b   1.000
_cell.length_c   1.000
_cell.angle_alpha   90.00
_cell.angle_beta   90.00
_cell.angle_gamma   90.00
#
_symmetry.space_group_name_H-M   'P 1'
#
loop_
_entity.id
_entity.type
_entity.pdbx_description
1 polymer ?
#
loop_
_entity_poly.entity_id
_entity_poly.type
_entity_poly.pdbx_seq_one_letter_code
_entity_poly.pdbx_strand_id
1 'polypeptide(L)' 'MPAPVTRLGLQLAGYAFPGVADVDIFARVSEVARTAEAAGFDSLWTMDHLHQIDAVGSPD' A
#
# COMPACT_ATOMS: atom_id res chain seq x y z
N MET A 1 -19.62 25.66 -10.35
CA MET A 1 -18.20 25.31 -10.12
C MET A 1 -18.12 23.79 -10.16
N PRO A 2 -17.14 23.18 -10.84
CA PRO A 2 -16.93 21.73 -10.70
C PRO A 2 -16.68 21.42 -9.21
N ALA A 3 -17.22 20.31 -8.73
CA ALA A 3 -17.00 19.87 -7.34
C ALA A 3 -15.49 19.72 -7.07
N PRO A 4 -15.02 20.03 -5.85
CA PRO A 4 -13.62 19.77 -5.51
C PRO A 4 -13.34 18.27 -5.68
N VAL A 5 -12.35 17.95 -6.49
CA VAL A 5 -11.93 16.56 -6.73
C VAL A 5 -11.01 16.17 -5.57
N THR A 6 -11.57 15.52 -4.55
CA THR A 6 -10.75 14.86 -3.53
C THR A 6 -10.16 13.61 -4.14
N ARG A 7 -8.83 13.54 -4.20
CA ARG A 7 -8.11 12.33 -4.59
C ARG A 7 -7.67 11.55 -3.36
N LEU A 8 -7.76 10.23 -3.44
CA LEU A 8 -7.40 9.32 -2.35
C LEU A 8 -6.28 8.39 -2.81
N GLY A 9 -5.23 8.28 -2.00
CA GLY A 9 -4.11 7.37 -2.23
C GLY A 9 -4.04 6.29 -1.16
N LEU A 10 -3.56 5.10 -1.55
CA LEU A 10 -3.28 3.99 -0.64
C LEU A 10 -1.75 3.84 -0.46
N GLN A 11 -1.27 3.96 0.77
CA GLN A 11 0.12 3.71 1.14
C GLN A 11 0.28 2.28 1.67
N LEU A 12 1.19 1.50 1.10
CA LEU A 12 1.61 0.22 1.66
C LEU A 12 2.69 0.47 2.71
N ALA A 13 2.34 0.25 3.98
CA ALA A 13 3.27 0.43 5.11
C ALA A 13 4.20 -0.78 5.33
N GLY A 14 3.96 -1.90 4.63
CA GLY A 14 4.76 -3.11 4.71
C GLY A 14 4.22 -4.23 3.83
N TYR A 15 4.99 -5.31 3.76
CA TYR A 15 4.75 -6.44 2.84
C TYR A 15 4.49 -7.77 3.55
N ALA A 16 4.46 -7.77 4.89
CA ALA A 16 4.12 -8.94 5.68
C ALA A 16 2.59 -9.10 5.72
N PHE A 17 2.06 -9.99 4.89
CA PHE A 17 0.64 -10.29 4.84
C PHE A 17 0.34 -11.62 5.57
N PRO A 18 -0.64 -11.68 6.48
CA PRO A 18 -1.01 -12.92 7.15
C PRO A 18 -1.34 -14.04 6.15
N GLY A 19 -0.69 -15.19 6.30
CA GLY A 19 -0.92 -16.37 5.47
C GLY A 19 -0.37 -16.28 4.04
N VAL A 20 0.48 -15.29 3.74
CA VAL A 20 1.16 -15.17 2.44
C VAL A 20 2.62 -15.54 2.61
N ALA A 21 3.10 -16.49 1.81
CA ALA A 21 4.51 -16.83 1.77
C ALA A 21 5.31 -15.75 1.02
N ASP A 22 6.60 -15.60 1.33
CA ASP A 22 7.44 -14.55 0.74
C ASP A 22 7.45 -14.58 -0.80
N VAL A 23 7.41 -15.78 -1.39
CA VAL A 23 7.35 -15.98 -2.85
C VAL A 23 6.08 -15.42 -3.49
N ASP A 24 5.00 -15.29 -2.71
CA ASP A 24 3.70 -14.84 -3.19
C ASP A 24 3.45 -13.34 -2.94
N ILE A 25 4.38 -12.63 -2.29
CA ILE A 25 4.23 -11.20 -1.94
C ILE A 25 3.92 -10.36 -3.18
N PHE A 26 4.64 -10.57 -4.28
CA PHE A 26 4.41 -9.79 -5.51
C PHE A 26 2.99 -9.98 -6.05
N ALA A 27 2.50 -11.22 -6.05
CA ALA A 27 1.14 -11.53 -6.49
C ALA A 27 0.10 -10.87 -5.59
N ARG A 28 0.32 -10.90 -4.27
CA ARG A 28 -0.54 -10.22 -3.29
C ARG A 28 -0.53 -8.69 -3.47
N VAL A 29 0.64 -8.06 -3.65
CA VAL A 29 0.72 -6.61 -3.89
C VAL A 29 -0.01 -6.23 -5.18
N SER A 30 0.12 -7.03 -6.23
CA SER A 30 -0.59 -6.82 -7.49
C SER A 30 -2.11 -6.92 -7.32
N GLU A 31 -2.57 -7.86 -6.49
CA GLU A 31 -3.98 -8.01 -6.13
C GLU A 31 -4.52 -6.80 -5.36
N VAL A 32 -3.77 -6.32 -4.37
CA VAL A 32 -4.10 -5.09 -3.61
C VAL A 32 -4.21 -3.90 -4.56
N ALA A 33 -3.28 -3.76 -5.51
CA ALA A 33 -3.29 -2.67 -6.47
C ALA A 33 -4.55 -2.63 -7.34
N ARG A 34 -4.90 -3.77 -7.94
CA ARG A 34 -6.15 -3.89 -8.73
C ARG A 34 -7.39 -3.63 -7.88
N THR A 35 -7.39 -4.10 -6.63
CA THR A 35 -8.51 -3.89 -5.70
C THR A 35 -8.66 -2.42 -5.32
N ALA A 36 -7.55 -1.72 -5.06
CA ALA A 36 -7.56 -0.29 -4.74
C ALA A 36 -8.06 0.55 -5.93
N GLU A 37 -7.59 0.24 -7.14
CA GLU A 37 -8.07 0.88 -8.37
C GLU A 37 -9.58 0.67 -8.56
N ALA A 38 -10.07 -0.57 -8.42
CA ALA A 38 -11.50 -0.87 -8.50
C ALA A 38 -12.33 -0.19 -7.39
N ALA A 39 -11.71 0.09 -6.23
CA ALA A 39 -12.33 0.81 -5.12
C ALA A 39 -12.28 2.34 -5.28
N GLY A 40 -11.65 2.87 -6.34
CA GLY A 40 -11.60 4.30 -6.64
C GLY A 40 -10.43 5.06 -6.02
N PHE A 41 -9.38 4.37 -5.56
CA PHE A 41 -8.13 5.03 -5.21
C PHE A 41 -7.41 5.52 -6.47
N ASP A 42 -6.90 6.75 -6.43
CA ASP A 42 -6.21 7.40 -7.55
C ASP A 42 -4.72 7.03 -7.64
N SER A 43 -4.13 6.55 -6.55
CA SER A 43 -2.70 6.30 -6.47
C SER A 43 -2.34 5.27 -5.43
N LEU A 44 -1.22 4.60 -5.67
CA LEU A 44 -0.61 3.66 -4.76
C LEU A 44 0.81 4.12 -4.44
N TRP A 45 1.17 4.07 -3.17
CA TRP A 45 2.43 4.58 -2.66
C TRP A 45 3.13 3.46 -1.90
N THR A 46 4.46 3.45 -1.97
CA THR A 46 5.34 2.57 -1.21
C THR A 46 6.43 3.41 -0.57
N MET A 47 6.95 2.93 0.55
CA MET A 47 8.25 3.37 1.05
C MET A 47 9.37 2.65 0.29
N ASP A 48 10.41 3.37 -0.07
CA ASP A 48 11.65 2.76 -0.53
C ASP A 48 12.41 2.22 0.70
N HIS A 49 12.46 0.90 0.85
CA HIS A 49 13.11 0.25 1.98
C HIS A 49 14.64 0.26 1.89
N LEU A 50 15.25 0.76 0.80
CA LEU A 50 16.69 0.99 0.76
C LEU A 50 17.12 2.10 1.74
N HIS A 51 16.26 3.10 1.95
CA HIS A 51 16.45 4.19 2.91
C HIS A 51 15.31 4.19 3.92
N GLN A 52 15.27 3.15 4.75
CA GLN A 52 14.25 2.99 5.77
C GLN A 52 14.38 4.06 6.85
N ILE A 53 13.27 4.74 7.15
CA ILE A 53 13.13 5.59 8.34
C ILE A 53 12.98 4.74 9.60
N ASP A 54 13.22 5.32 10.77
CA ASP A 54 13.03 4.59 12.03
C ASP A 54 11.62 4.02 12.16
N ALA A 55 11.51 2.87 12.85
CA ALA A 55 10.23 2.25 13.12
C ALA A 55 9.32 3.19 13.91
N VAL A 56 8.05 3.29 13.50
CA VAL A 56 7.04 4.10 14.17
C VAL A 56 6.15 3.18 15.01
N GLY A 57 6.10 3.42 16.32
CA GLY A 57 5.32 2.62 17.27
C GLY A 57 6.18 1.81 18.24
N SER A 58 5.55 1.25 19.27
CA SER A 58 6.22 0.26 20.13
C SER A 58 6.32 -1.07 19.39
N PRO A 59 7.45 -1.80 19.51
CA PRO A 59 7.43 -3.22 19.20
C PRO A 59 6.43 -3.86 20.18
N ASP A 60 5.45 -4.59 19.67
CA ASP A 60 4.61 -5.42 20.53
C ASP A 60 5.46 -6.38 21.38
#